data_AF-A0A0R1UH19-F1
#
_entry.id   AF-A0A0R1UH19-F1
#
_cell.length_a   1.000
_cell.length_b   1.000
_cell.length_c   1.000
_cell.angle_alpha   90.00
_cell.angle_beta   90.00
_cell.angle_gamma   90.00
#
_symmetry.space_group_name_H-M   'P 1'
#
loop_
_entity.id
_entity.type
_entity.pdbx_description
1 polymer ?
#
loop_
_entity_poly.entity_id
_entity_poly.type
_entity_poly.pdbx_seq_one_letter_code
_entity_poly.pdbx_strand_id
1 'polypeptide(L)'
;MYEIKKQFDELIDNLSIYQKEMLEDAKTIGTYRKDIQYVKEFKYNFDSSYNATPEEQVMAAFNTMIENTTKKLRDAALDEKSTKED
;
A
#
# COMPACT_ATOMS: atom_id res chain seq x y z
N MET A 1 -23.11 4.50 -13.85
CA MET A 1 -21.88 5.30 -14.12
C MET A 1 -21.63 6.39 -13.08
N TYR A 2 -22.62 7.18 -12.65
CA TYR A 2 -22.39 8.26 -11.66
C TYR A 2 -22.11 7.73 -10.23
N GLU A 3 -22.80 6.67 -9.79
CA GLU A 3 -22.55 6.03 -8.49
C GLU A 3 -21.17 5.38 -8.40
N ILE A 4 -20.77 4.70 -9.47
CA ILE A 4 -19.47 4.04 -9.58
C ILE A 4 -18.33 5.06 -9.43
N LYS A 5 -18.45 6.23 -10.09
CA LYS A 5 -17.45 7.30 -9.98
C LYS A 5 -17.37 7.91 -8.58
N LYS A 6 -18.50 8.06 -7.89
CA LYS A 6 -18.52 8.54 -6.51
C LYS A 6 -17.86 7.55 -5.54
N GLN A 7 -18.14 6.25 -5.70
CA GLN A 7 -17.46 5.19 -4.94
C GLN A 7 -15.95 5.16 -5.23
N PHE A 8 -15.53 5.51 -6.46
CA PHE A 8 -14.12 5.63 -6.82
C PHE A 8 -13.42 6.83 -6.18
N ASP A 9 -14.05 8.01 -6.19
CA ASP A 9 -13.48 9.20 -5.54
C ASP A 9 -13.37 8.97 -4.02
N GLU A 10 -14.38 8.34 -3.41
CA GLU A 10 -14.34 7.94 -1.99
C GLU A 10 -13.24 6.90 -1.69
N LEU A 11 -13.00 5.94 -2.58
CA LEU A 11 -11.90 4.98 -2.44
C LEU A 11 -10.54 5.67 -2.50
N ILE A 12 -10.35 6.60 -3.43
CA ILE A 12 -9.11 7.39 -3.56
C ILE A 12 -8.87 8.24 -2.31
N ASP A 13 -9.91 8.92 -1.81
CA ASP A 13 -9.83 9.71 -0.58
C ASP A 13 -9.46 8.82 0.63
N ASN A 14 -10.00 7.60 0.67
CA ASN A 14 -9.76 6.63 1.73
C ASN A 14 -8.42 5.88 1.61
N LEU A 15 -7.70 5.95 0.48
CA LEU A 15 -6.37 5.30 0.32
C LEU A 15 -5.39 5.74 1.42
N SER A 16 -5.48 7.00 1.86
CA SER A 16 -4.65 7.51 2.95
C SER A 16 -4.93 6.82 4.28
N ILE A 17 -6.20 6.52 4.56
CA ILE A 17 -6.65 5.80 5.76
C ILE A 17 -6.20 4.34 5.66
N TYR A 18 -6.44 3.67 4.53
CA TYR A 18 -5.99 2.30 4.31
C TYR A 18 -4.47 2.14 4.43
N GLN A 19 -3.69 3.09 3.92
CA GLN A 19 -2.24 3.10 4.11
C GLN A 19 -1.86 3.14 5.60
N LYS A 20 -2.56 3.95 6.40
CA LYS A 20 -2.29 4.08 7.82
C LYS A 20 -2.66 2.82 8.58
N GLU A 21 -3.83 2.25 8.31
CA GLU A 21 -4.28 0.98 8.90
C GLU A 21 -3.34 -0.16 8.54
N MET A 22 -2.94 -0.30 7.26
CA MET A 22 -1.96 -1.30 6.85
C MET A 22 -0.60 -1.14 7.55
N LEU A 23 -0.15 0.08 7.79
CA LEU A 23 1.09 0.33 8.56
C LEU A 23 0.94 -0.06 10.04
N GLU A 24 -0.22 0.22 10.64
CA GLU A 24 -0.49 -0.12 12.04
C GLU A 24 -0.61 -1.64 12.22
N ASP A 25 -1.34 -2.32 11.33
CA ASP A 25 -1.43 -3.77 11.30
C ASP A 25 -0.07 -4.42 11.11
N ALA A 26 0.72 -3.92 10.15
CA ALA A 26 2.04 -4.46 9.87
C ALA A 26 2.97 -4.40 11.09
N LYS A 27 2.93 -3.31 11.88
CA LYS A 27 3.73 -3.19 13.12
C LYS A 27 3.47 -4.27 14.15
N THR A 28 2.31 -4.94 14.12
CA THR A 28 1.98 -6.01 15.07
C THR A 28 2.73 -7.32 14.79
N ILE A 29 3.31 -7.49 13.60
CA ILE A 29 3.92 -8.74 13.13
C ILE A 29 5.35 -8.91 13.68
N GLY A 30 5.91 -7.87 14.32
CA GLY A 30 7.11 -7.93 15.16
C GLY A 30 8.44 -8.01 14.41
N THR A 31 8.44 -8.05 13.07
CA THR A 31 9.68 -7.96 12.27
C THR A 31 9.40 -7.31 10.92
N TYR A 32 10.12 -6.24 10.58
CA TYR A 32 9.97 -5.53 9.29
C TYR A 32 9.96 -6.43 8.04
N ARG A 33 10.71 -7.55 8.04
CA ARG A 33 10.70 -8.49 6.92
C ARG A 33 9.33 -9.14 6.71
N LYS A 34 8.63 -9.49 7.78
CA LYS A 34 7.29 -10.07 7.74
C LYS A 34 6.24 -8.99 7.44
N ASP A 35 6.40 -7.80 8.00
CA ASP A 35 5.56 -6.61 7.72
C ASP A 35 5.55 -6.27 6.23
N ILE A 36 6.74 -6.22 5.61
CA ILE A 36 6.89 -6.00 4.16
C ILE A 36 6.25 -7.14 3.36
N GLN A 37 6.40 -8.38 3.80
CA GLN A 37 5.81 -9.54 3.12
C GLN A 37 4.28 -9.47 3.17
N TYR A 38 3.71 -9.18 4.34
CA TYR A 38 2.27 -9.00 4.55
C TYR A 38 1.70 -7.92 3.64
N VAL A 39 2.31 -6.73 3.61
CA VAL A 39 1.84 -5.61 2.76
C VAL A 39 1.89 -5.96 1.28
N LYS A 40 2.91 -6.72 0.84
CA LYS A 40 3.03 -7.15 -0.57
C LYS A 40 1.99 -8.17 -1.00
N GLU A 41 1.42 -8.95 -0.08
CA GLU A 41 0.38 -9.94 -0.40
C GLU A 41 -0.92 -9.29 -0.86
N PHE A 42 -1.14 -8.02 -0.53
CA PHE A 42 -2.27 -7.23 -1.03
C PHE A 42 -2.09 -6.73 -2.48
N LYS A 43 -0.89 -6.90 -3.07
CA LYS A 43 -0.61 -6.37 -4.40
C LYS A 43 -1.36 -7.18 -5.45
N TYR A 44 -2.14 -6.49 -6.28
CA TYR A 44 -2.89 -7.11 -7.35
C TYR A 44 -2.05 -7.18 -8.63
N ASN A 45 -1.97 -8.34 -9.28
CA ASN A 45 -1.30 -8.47 -10.58
C ASN A 45 -2.28 -8.19 -11.72
N PHE A 46 -1.94 -7.25 -12.59
CA PHE A 46 -2.66 -6.98 -13.84
C PHE A 46 -1.75 -7.17 -15.05
N ASP A 47 -2.31 -7.72 -16.11
CA ASP A 47 -1.74 -7.60 -17.45
C ASP A 47 -1.96 -6.16 -17.93
N SER A 48 -0.87 -5.40 -17.98
CA SER A 48 -0.84 -3.99 -18.40
C SER A 48 -1.47 -3.80 -19.78
N SER A 49 -2.74 -3.38 -19.83
CA SER A 49 -3.38 -2.96 -21.07
C SER A 49 -3.62 -1.44 -21.06
N TYR A 50 -3.27 -0.77 -22.16
CA TYR A 50 -3.33 0.69 -22.31
C TYR A 50 -4.76 1.26 -22.30
N ASN A 51 -5.78 0.39 -22.26
CA ASN A 51 -7.21 0.71 -22.19
C ASN A 51 -7.78 0.46 -20.77
N ALA A 52 -7.00 0.75 -19.74
CA ALA A 52 -7.36 0.46 -18.36
C ALA A 52 -8.71 1.07 -17.98
N THR A 53 -9.66 0.20 -17.65
CA THR A 53 -10.96 0.52 -17.07
C THR A 53 -10.80 1.31 -15.76
N PRO A 54 -11.84 2.05 -15.32
CA PRO A 54 -11.81 2.74 -14.03
C PRO A 54 -11.42 1.83 -12.84
N GLU A 55 -11.85 0.57 -12.83
CA GLU A 55 -11.41 -0.40 -11.80
C GLU A 55 -9.90 -0.65 -11.84
N GLU A 56 -9.33 -0.84 -13.02
CA GLU A 56 -7.88 -1.08 -13.19
C GLU A 56 -7.05 0.12 -12.76
N GLN A 57 -7.54 1.35 -12.95
CA GLN A 57 -6.88 2.56 -12.48
C GLN A 57 -6.86 2.66 -10.95
N VAL A 58 -7.94 2.26 -10.28
CA VAL A 58 -7.99 2.24 -8.80
C VAL A 58 -7.11 1.14 -8.24
N MET A 59 -7.08 -0.03 -8.86
CA MET A 59 -6.17 -1.10 -8.44
C MET A 59 -4.69 -0.72 -8.68
N ALA A 60 -4.39 0.03 -9.73
CA ALA A 60 -3.05 0.61 -9.94
C ALA A 60 -2.70 1.63 -8.85
N ALA A 61 -3.65 2.49 -8.45
CA ALA A 61 -3.46 3.42 -7.32
C ALA A 61 -3.26 2.67 -6.00
N PHE A 62 -4.00 1.58 -5.78
CA PHE A 62 -3.84 0.70 -4.62
C PHE A 62 -2.48 0.01 -4.60
N ASN A 63 -2.00 -0.50 -5.74
CA ASN A 63 -0.65 -1.05 -5.88
C ASN A 63 0.43 0.00 -5.58
N THR A 64 0.24 1.25 -6.03
CA THR A 64 1.15 2.36 -5.73
C THR A 64 1.17 2.67 -4.22
N MET A 65 0.01 2.63 -3.56
CA MET A 65 -0.10 2.78 -2.11
C MET A 65 0.64 1.66 -1.36
N ILE A 66 0.52 0.41 -1.81
CA ILE A 66 1.24 -0.75 -1.26
C ILE A 66 2.76 -0.57 -1.38
N GLU A 67 3.24 -0.09 -2.53
CA GLU A 67 4.66 0.19 -2.76
C GLU A 67 5.19 1.28 -1.83
N ASN A 68 4.46 2.38 -1.69
CA ASN A 68 4.80 3.47 -0.77
C ASN A 68 4.85 3.00 0.68
N THR A 69 3.90 2.14 1.07
CA THR A 69 3.84 1.55 2.41
C THR A 69 5.02 0.61 2.68
N THR A 70 5.34 -0.23 1.70
CA THR A 70 6.53 -1.11 1.74
C THR A 70 7.82 -0.30 1.89
N LYS A 71 7.92 0.83 1.18
CA LYS A 71 9.09 1.73 1.27
C LYS A 71 9.21 2.33 2.67
N LYS A 72 8.12 2.87 3.24
CA LYS A 72 8.11 3.40 4.61
C LYS A 72 8.54 2.36 5.65
N LEU A 73 8.07 1.11 5.53
CA LEU A 73 8.49 0.02 6.43
C LEU A 73 9.97 -0.32 6.27
N ARG A 74 10.50 -0.29 5.04
CA ARG A 74 11.93 -0.50 4.79
C ARG A 74 12.78 0.63 5.36
N ASP A 75 12.38 1.88 5.17
CA ASP A 75 13.11 3.05 5.68
C ASP A 75 13.15 3.02 7.21
N ALA A 76 12.02 2.73 7.87
CA ALA A 76 11.96 2.53 9.32
C ALA A 76 12.89 1.40 9.80
N ALA A 77 12.98 0.30 9.05
CA ALA A 77 13.88 -0.81 9.36
C ALA A 77 15.37 -0.44 9.25
N LEU A 78 15.72 0.49 8.36
CA LEU A 78 17.08 0.99 8.19
C LEU A 78 17.43 2.00 9.29
N ASP A 79 16.52 2.90 9.64
CA ASP A 79 16.70 3.87 10.72
C ASP A 79 16.88 3.18 12.09
N GLU A 80 16.11 2.11 12.37
CA GLU A 80 16.27 1.34 13.62
C GLU A 80 17.60 0.56 13.67
N LYS A 81 18.15 0.18 12.52
CA LYS A 81 19.50 -0.42 12.49
C LYS A 81 20.57 0.63 12.74
N SER A 82 20.43 1.82 12.17
CA SER A 82 21.40 2.90 12.30
C SER A 82 21.48 3.46 13.73
N THR A 83 20.43 3.31 14.54
CA THR A 83 20.38 3.74 15.95
C THR A 83 20.86 2.68 16.95
N LYS A 84 21.14 1.45 16.52
CA LYS A 84 21.68 0.37 17.37
C LYS A 84 23.20 0.19 17.24
N GLU A 85 23.85 0.99 16.38
CA GLU A 85 25.30 0.95 16.13
C GLU A 85 26.08 2.10 16.79
N ASP A 86 25.44 2.94 17.63
CA ASP A 86 26.08 3.97 18.46
C ASP A 86 26.23 3.54 19.94
#